data_AF-A0A4R1VV45-F1
#
_entry.id   AF-A0A4R1VV45-F1
#
_cell.length_a   1.000
_cell.length_b   1.000
_cell.length_c   1.000
_cell.angle_alpha   90.00
_cell.angle_beta   90.00
_cell.angle_gamma   90.00
#
_symmetry.space_group_name_H-M   'P 1'
#
loop_
_entity.id
_entity.type
_entity.pdbx_description
1 polymer ?
#
loop_
_entity_poly.entity_id
_entity_poly.type
_entity_poly.pdbx_seq_one_letter_code
_entity_poly.pdbx_strand_id
1 'polypeptide(L)'
;MQDDEQTAVKAVDGFWRRHFAQQFGQPYRSPRVAGAYTGTDGPSCGGEPSVPFNAFYCRPGDFLAWDEDLMAAGYSQIGDAWVYLIIAHEWGHAIQARLDNDLVSVAAELQADCLAGAALQGAADEGVIAIEPGDGEELAKTLAAVADDYPWTKESDHGSAEERTSSFNTGVQGGVSACI
;
A
#
# COMPACT_ATOMS: atom_id res chain seq x y z
N MET A 1 -3.01 -16.19 3.36
CA MET A 1 -3.06 -14.91 4.09
C MET A 1 -1.74 -14.57 4.80
N GLN A 2 -1.36 -15.18 5.94
CA GLN A 2 -0.13 -14.76 6.65
C GLN A 2 1.15 -14.90 5.82
N ASP A 3 1.25 -15.95 5.00
CA ASP A 3 2.37 -16.11 4.05
C ASP A 3 2.36 -15.03 2.96
N ASP A 4 1.17 -14.60 2.52
CA ASP A 4 0.98 -13.53 1.54
C ASP A 4 1.38 -12.18 2.13
N GLU A 5 1.05 -11.90 3.40
CA GLU A 5 1.48 -10.69 4.10
C GLU A 5 3.01 -10.61 4.18
N GLN A 6 3.67 -11.70 4.56
CA GLN A 6 5.13 -11.76 4.61
C GLN A 6 5.75 -11.59 3.22
N THR A 7 5.13 -12.17 2.21
CA THR A 7 5.60 -12.09 0.82
C THR A 7 5.42 -10.67 0.28
N ALA A 8 4.28 -10.03 0.51
CA ALA A 8 4.02 -8.64 0.15
C ALA A 8 5.02 -7.69 0.81
N VAL A 9 5.23 -7.81 2.13
CA VAL A 9 6.24 -7.03 2.86
C VAL A 9 7.62 -7.18 2.24
N LYS A 10 8.05 -8.42 1.97
CA LYS A 10 9.37 -8.70 1.38
C LYS A 10 9.48 -8.15 -0.03
N ALA A 11 8.42 -8.27 -0.84
CA ALA A 11 8.38 -7.78 -2.21
C ALA A 11 8.52 -6.27 -2.26
N VAL A 12 7.68 -5.55 -1.51
CA VAL A 12 7.64 -4.09 -1.51
C VAL A 12 8.89 -3.49 -0.85
N ASP A 13 9.32 -3.99 0.32
CA ASP A 13 10.56 -3.50 0.94
C ASP A 13 11.77 -3.78 0.05
N GLY A 14 11.83 -4.96 -0.56
CA GLY A 14 12.89 -5.37 -1.47
C GLY A 14 12.97 -4.44 -2.68
N PHE A 15 11.83 -4.12 -3.30
CA PHE A 15 11.75 -3.19 -4.42
C PHE A 15 12.33 -1.82 -4.02
N TRP A 16 11.84 -1.23 -2.92
CA TRP A 16 12.32 0.08 -2.51
C TRP A 16 13.79 0.10 -2.09
N ARG A 17 14.31 -0.98 -1.46
CA ARG A 17 15.76 -1.11 -1.19
C ARG A 17 16.61 -1.05 -2.45
N ARG A 18 16.13 -1.60 -3.56
CA ARG A 18 16.86 -1.61 -4.84
C ARG A 18 16.74 -0.28 -5.56
N HIS A 19 15.53 0.28 -5.63
CA HIS A 19 15.22 1.36 -6.57
C HIS A 19 15.24 2.75 -5.97
N PHE A 20 14.91 2.93 -4.69
CA PHE A 20 14.68 4.26 -4.11
C PHE A 20 15.89 5.21 -4.27
N ALA A 21 17.11 4.74 -4.00
CA ALA A 21 18.30 5.58 -4.13
C ALA A 21 18.59 5.98 -5.58
N GLN A 22 18.25 5.12 -6.55
CA GLN A 22 18.36 5.44 -7.97
C GLN A 22 17.30 6.45 -8.41
N GLN A 23 16.08 6.35 -7.88
CA GLN A 23 14.96 7.23 -8.24
C GLN A 23 15.12 8.63 -7.63
N PHE A 24 15.57 8.72 -6.38
CA PHE A 24 15.51 9.98 -5.61
C PHE A 24 16.89 10.52 -5.18
N GLY A 25 17.99 9.80 -5.44
CA GLY A 25 19.33 10.24 -5.05
C GLY A 25 19.57 10.29 -3.54
N GLN A 26 18.67 9.70 -2.74
CA GLN A 26 18.74 9.67 -1.27
C GLN A 26 18.77 8.22 -0.75
N PRO A 27 19.39 7.95 0.41
CA PRO A 27 19.40 6.61 0.96
C PRO A 27 18.00 6.17 1.41
N TYR A 28 17.63 4.94 1.09
CA TYR A 28 16.40 4.34 1.59
C TYR A 28 16.57 3.82 3.01
N ARG A 29 15.57 4.09 3.84
CA ARG A 29 15.41 3.46 5.15
C ARG A 29 14.08 2.74 5.17
N SER A 30 14.05 1.44 5.38
CA SER A 30 12.79 0.70 5.51
C SER A 30 11.98 1.19 6.72
N PRO A 31 10.65 1.31 6.59
CA PRO A 31 9.79 1.45 7.75
C PRO A 31 9.83 0.15 8.57
N ARG A 32 9.48 0.23 9.85
CA ARG A 32 9.24 -0.99 10.63
C ARG A 32 7.92 -1.62 10.17
N VAL A 33 7.78 -2.92 10.39
CA VAL A 33 6.51 -3.62 10.21
C VAL A 33 6.05 -4.07 11.59
N ALA A 34 5.03 -3.40 12.13
CA ALA A 34 4.37 -3.85 13.34
C ALA A 34 3.42 -5.02 13.01
N GLY A 35 2.87 -5.02 11.80
CA GLY A 35 2.11 -6.14 11.24
C GLY A 35 0.66 -6.16 11.68
N ALA A 36 0.11 -7.38 11.73
CA ALA A 36 -1.29 -7.61 12.02
C ALA A 36 -1.68 -7.24 13.47
N TYR A 37 -2.87 -6.69 13.67
CA TYR A 37 -3.49 -6.46 14.98
C TYR A 37 -4.99 -6.80 14.95
N THR A 38 -5.64 -6.86 16.11
CA THR A 38 -7.09 -7.13 16.20
C THR A 38 -7.83 -5.97 16.86
N GLY A 39 -8.74 -5.32 16.14
CA GLY A 39 -9.61 -4.29 16.68
C GLY A 39 -8.85 -3.06 17.18
N THR A 40 -8.74 -2.91 18.49
CA THR A 40 -7.98 -1.80 19.11
C THR A 40 -6.71 -2.27 19.80
N ASP A 41 -6.42 -3.58 19.80
CA ASP A 41 -5.22 -4.19 20.38
C ASP A 41 -4.05 -4.15 19.40
N GLY A 42 -3.78 -2.95 18.88
CA GLY A 42 -2.72 -2.67 17.92
C GLY A 42 -1.77 -1.57 18.40
N PRO A 43 -0.67 -1.35 17.66
CA PRO A 43 0.30 -0.32 18.01
C PRO A 43 -0.30 1.09 17.89
N SER A 44 -0.21 1.89 18.95
CA SER A 44 -0.63 3.29 18.90
C SER A 44 0.21 4.10 17.90
N CYS A 45 -0.42 5.01 17.16
CA CYS A 45 0.26 5.98 16.32
C CYS A 45 0.20 7.38 16.90
N GLY A 46 1.33 7.92 17.35
CA GLY A 46 1.38 9.29 17.89
C GLY A 46 0.53 9.50 19.16
N GLY A 47 0.19 8.43 19.88
CA GLY A 47 -0.68 8.46 21.06
C GLY A 47 -2.12 8.06 20.77
N GLU A 48 -2.53 7.98 19.50
CA GLU A 48 -3.85 7.49 19.11
C GLU A 48 -3.86 5.96 19.00
N PRO A 49 -4.92 5.28 19.49
CA PRO A 49 -5.02 3.83 19.39
C PRO A 49 -5.24 3.36 17.95
N SER A 50 -4.91 2.10 17.66
CA SER A 50 -5.31 1.45 16.42
C SER A 50 -6.84 1.41 16.29
N VAL A 51 -7.33 1.53 15.06
CA VAL A 51 -8.75 1.52 14.74
C VAL A 51 -9.12 0.16 14.15
N PRO A 52 -10.24 -0.47 14.58
CA PRO A 52 -10.69 -1.72 14.01
C PRO A 52 -10.86 -1.65 12.50
N PHE A 53 -10.62 -2.78 11.85
CA PHE A 53 -10.85 -2.98 10.42
C PHE A 53 -9.96 -2.07 9.53
N ASN A 54 -8.94 -1.37 10.05
CA ASN A 54 -8.11 -0.42 9.29
C ASN A 54 -6.72 -0.96 8.90
N ALA A 55 -6.04 -0.32 7.93
CA ALA A 55 -4.60 -0.42 7.71
C ALA A 55 -3.98 0.97 7.72
N PHE A 56 -2.71 1.10 8.15
CA PHE A 56 -2.06 2.40 8.21
C PHE A 56 -0.53 2.34 8.24
N TYR A 57 0.10 3.35 7.64
CA TYR A 57 1.44 3.80 7.97
C TYR A 57 1.44 4.90 9.04
N CYS A 58 2.11 4.63 10.16
CA CYS A 58 2.31 5.60 11.22
C CYS A 58 3.55 6.46 11.00
N ARG A 59 3.37 7.70 10.56
CA ARG A 59 4.48 8.64 10.31
C ARG A 59 5.35 8.95 11.54
N PRO A 60 4.81 9.29 12.74
CA PRO A 60 5.65 9.54 13.92
C PRO A 60 6.42 8.32 14.42
N GLY A 61 5.87 7.11 14.20
CA GLY A 61 6.47 5.86 14.64
C GLY A 61 7.32 5.15 13.59
N ASP A 62 7.23 5.56 12.32
CA ASP A 62 7.83 4.93 11.14
C ASP A 62 7.56 3.41 11.11
N PHE A 63 6.28 3.04 11.10
CA PHE A 63 5.86 1.64 11.01
C PHE A 63 4.53 1.45 10.26
N LEU A 64 4.32 0.28 9.69
CA LEU A 64 3.04 -0.16 9.10
C LEU A 64 2.33 -1.14 10.04
N ALA A 65 1.00 -1.08 10.09
CA ALA A 65 0.15 -2.04 10.78
C ALA A 65 -1.19 -2.21 10.05
N TRP A 66 -1.84 -3.35 10.22
CA TRP A 66 -3.14 -3.65 9.60
C TRP A 66 -4.00 -4.56 10.47
N ASP A 67 -5.31 -4.36 10.43
CA ASP A 67 -6.26 -5.14 11.20
C ASP A 67 -6.52 -6.51 10.55
N GLU A 68 -6.49 -7.59 11.34
CA GLU A 68 -6.71 -8.96 10.85
C GLU A 68 -8.11 -9.15 10.26
N ASP A 69 -9.15 -8.50 10.80
CA ASP A 69 -10.51 -8.65 10.28
C ASP A 69 -10.60 -8.01 8.89
N LEU A 70 -9.91 -6.88 8.65
CA LEU A 70 -9.83 -6.24 7.32
C LEU A 70 -9.20 -7.20 6.31
N MET A 71 -8.02 -7.71 6.66
CA MET A 71 -7.27 -8.59 5.79
C MET A 71 -8.03 -9.87 5.50
N ALA A 72 -8.64 -10.49 6.52
CA ALA A 72 -9.43 -11.71 6.37
C ALA A 72 -10.70 -11.48 5.53
N ALA A 73 -11.40 -10.35 5.73
CA ALA A 73 -12.60 -10.03 4.98
C ALA A 73 -12.32 -9.82 3.49
N GLY A 74 -11.27 -9.08 3.16
CA GLY A 74 -10.86 -8.86 1.77
C GLY A 74 -10.34 -10.14 1.11
N TYR A 75 -9.47 -10.87 1.81
CA TYR A 75 -8.92 -12.15 1.34
C TYR A 75 -10.02 -13.15 0.99
N SER A 76 -11.05 -13.25 1.83
CA SER A 76 -12.17 -14.19 1.64
C SER A 76 -13.13 -13.79 0.52
N GLN A 77 -13.37 -12.48 0.34
CA GLN A 77 -14.38 -11.97 -0.60
C GLN A 77 -13.82 -11.64 -1.99
N ILE A 78 -12.56 -11.21 -2.06
CA ILE A 78 -11.93 -10.72 -3.29
C ILE A 78 -10.85 -11.71 -3.74
N GLY A 79 -9.92 -12.05 -2.86
CA GLY A 79 -8.78 -12.92 -3.15
C GLY A 79 -7.50 -12.42 -2.50
N ASP A 80 -6.39 -13.08 -2.77
CA ASP A 80 -5.13 -12.83 -2.07
C ASP A 80 -4.40 -11.56 -2.54
N ALA A 81 -4.64 -11.08 -3.77
CA ALA A 81 -4.10 -9.82 -4.26
C ALA A 81 -4.53 -8.61 -3.41
N TRP A 82 -5.65 -8.73 -2.67
CA TRP A 82 -6.06 -7.79 -1.63
C TRP A 82 -4.93 -7.46 -0.66
N VAL A 83 -4.26 -8.50 -0.13
CA VAL A 83 -3.21 -8.37 0.89
C VAL A 83 -2.03 -7.57 0.35
N TYR A 84 -1.63 -7.86 -0.88
CA TYR A 84 -0.52 -7.19 -1.55
C TYR A 84 -0.79 -5.71 -1.76
N LEU A 85 -1.99 -5.36 -2.22
CA LEU A 85 -2.34 -3.97 -2.48
C LEU A 85 -2.45 -3.14 -1.21
N ILE A 86 -3.12 -3.64 -0.15
CA ILE A 86 -3.22 -2.92 1.12
C ILE A 86 -1.82 -2.61 1.68
N ILE A 87 -0.94 -3.62 1.73
CA ILE A 87 0.42 -3.44 2.25
C ILE A 87 1.23 -2.48 1.36
N ALA A 88 1.13 -2.60 0.03
CA ALA A 88 1.85 -1.74 -0.90
C ALA A 88 1.37 -0.28 -0.83
N HIS A 89 0.06 -0.05 -0.64
CA HIS A 89 -0.53 1.28 -0.46
C HIS A 89 0.03 1.96 0.80
N GLU A 90 0.00 1.29 1.95
CA GLU A 90 0.57 1.83 3.18
C GLU A 90 2.09 2.07 3.07
N TRP A 91 2.77 1.24 2.28
CA TRP A 91 4.18 1.48 1.98
C TRP A 91 4.37 2.74 1.13
N GLY A 92 3.42 3.06 0.23
CA GLY A 92 3.37 4.31 -0.52
C GLY A 92 3.42 5.53 0.39
N HIS A 93 2.66 5.53 1.49
CA HIS A 93 2.76 6.60 2.51
C HIS A 93 4.11 6.65 3.22
N ALA A 94 4.73 5.48 3.46
CA ALA A 94 6.09 5.43 3.98
C ALA A 94 7.08 6.07 2.99
N ILE A 95 6.92 5.83 1.68
CA ILE A 95 7.75 6.47 0.65
C ILE A 95 7.52 7.98 0.64
N GLN A 96 6.28 8.45 0.64
CA GLN A 96 5.97 9.89 0.76
C GLN A 96 6.61 10.54 1.99
N ALA A 97 6.76 9.82 3.09
CA ALA A 97 7.44 10.33 4.29
C ALA A 97 8.97 10.47 4.15
N ARG A 98 9.54 9.93 3.07
CA ARG A 98 10.96 9.99 2.72
C ARG A 98 11.23 10.92 1.52
N LEU A 99 10.19 11.39 0.84
CA LEU A 99 10.33 12.32 -0.27
C LEU A 99 10.41 13.76 0.22
N ASP A 100 11.01 14.61 -0.60
CA ASP A 100 10.88 16.06 -0.45
C ASP A 100 9.42 16.49 -0.71
N ASN A 101 8.96 17.53 -0.01
CA ASN A 101 7.54 17.92 0.01
C ASN A 101 6.98 18.29 -1.38
N ASP A 102 7.81 18.72 -2.32
CA ASP A 102 7.42 19.08 -3.69
C ASP A 102 7.15 17.85 -4.57
N LEU A 103 7.61 16.66 -4.15
CA LEU A 103 7.35 15.39 -4.81
C LEU A 103 6.12 14.67 -4.22
N VAL A 104 5.52 15.21 -3.15
CA VAL A 104 4.31 14.65 -2.54
C VAL A 104 3.10 15.33 -3.15
N SER A 105 2.26 14.55 -3.83
CA SER A 105 1.03 15.07 -4.45
C SER A 105 0.06 15.62 -3.42
N VAL A 106 -0.71 16.64 -3.80
CA VAL A 106 -1.87 17.11 -3.00
C VAL A 106 -2.90 15.98 -2.84
N ALA A 107 -3.03 15.12 -3.85
CA ALA A 107 -3.80 13.88 -3.79
C ALA A 107 -2.91 12.73 -3.30
N ALA A 108 -2.51 12.78 -2.03
CA ALA A 108 -1.54 11.86 -1.43
C ALA A 108 -2.00 10.39 -1.50
N GLU A 109 -3.29 10.11 -1.31
CA GLU A 109 -3.86 8.77 -1.40
C GLU A 109 -3.73 8.16 -2.80
N LEU A 110 -4.05 8.94 -3.85
CA LEU A 110 -3.89 8.52 -5.24
C LEU A 110 -2.42 8.29 -5.61
N GLN A 111 -1.52 9.11 -5.07
CA GLN A 111 -0.09 8.89 -5.25
C GLN A 111 0.37 7.61 -4.53
N ALA A 112 -0.18 7.28 -3.36
CA ALA A 112 0.12 6.02 -2.68
C ALA A 112 -0.34 4.81 -3.51
N ASP A 113 -1.52 4.86 -4.13
CA ASP A 113 -1.99 3.85 -5.08
C ASP A 113 -1.05 3.71 -6.29
N CYS A 114 -0.58 4.83 -6.86
CA CYS A 114 0.39 4.80 -7.96
C CYS A 114 1.71 4.16 -7.54
N LEU A 115 2.27 4.56 -6.39
CA LEU A 115 3.50 3.99 -5.86
C LEU A 115 3.36 2.50 -5.53
N ALA A 116 2.19 2.07 -5.07
CA ALA A 116 1.86 0.67 -4.86
C ALA A 116 1.90 -0.12 -6.18
N GLY A 117 1.27 0.40 -7.23
CA GLY A 117 1.30 -0.21 -8.57
C GLY A 117 2.71 -0.34 -9.14
N ALA A 118 3.52 0.71 -9.01
CA ALA A 118 4.92 0.69 -9.43
C ALA A 118 5.75 -0.36 -8.66
N ALA A 119 5.54 -0.47 -7.34
CA ALA A 119 6.29 -1.41 -6.51
C ALA A 119 5.88 -2.87 -6.75
N LEU A 120 4.58 -3.16 -6.86
CA LEU A 120 4.10 -4.52 -7.11
C LEU A 120 4.48 -4.99 -8.52
N GLN A 121 4.27 -4.18 -9.56
CA GLN A 121 4.68 -4.53 -10.91
C GLN A 121 6.20 -4.70 -11.00
N GLY A 122 6.97 -3.79 -10.40
CA GLY A 122 8.43 -3.89 -10.38
C GLY A 122 8.93 -5.13 -9.65
N ALA A 123 8.33 -5.51 -8.52
CA ALA A 123 8.66 -6.74 -7.81
C ALA A 123 8.31 -8.00 -8.62
N ALA A 124 7.21 -7.96 -9.39
CA ALA A 124 6.84 -9.03 -10.30
C ALA A 124 7.82 -9.17 -11.48
N ASP A 125 8.21 -8.06 -12.10
CA ASP A 125 9.19 -8.02 -13.19
C ASP A 125 10.57 -8.55 -12.75
N GLU A 126 10.91 -8.38 -11.48
CA GLU A 126 12.12 -8.92 -10.85
C GLU A 126 11.99 -10.39 -10.41
N GLY A 127 10.82 -11.00 -10.57
CA GLY A 127 10.53 -12.38 -10.20
C GLY A 127 10.46 -12.63 -8.69
N VAL A 128 10.22 -11.58 -7.88
CA VAL A 128 10.07 -11.72 -6.42
C VAL A 128 8.69 -12.24 -6.06
N ILE A 129 7.68 -11.84 -6.83
CA ILE A 129 6.30 -12.32 -6.78
C ILE A 129 5.84 -12.70 -8.20
N ALA A 130 4.78 -13.49 -8.31
CA ALA A 130 4.12 -13.76 -9.57
C ALA A 130 2.78 -13.01 -9.59
N ILE A 131 2.38 -12.53 -10.77
CA ILE A 131 1.01 -12.08 -11.01
C ILE A 131 0.24 -13.31 -11.49
N GLU A 132 -0.71 -13.78 -10.68
CA GLU A 132 -1.50 -14.96 -10.94
C GLU A 132 -2.72 -14.65 -11.83
N PRO A 133 -3.28 -15.67 -12.51
CA PRO A 133 -4.52 -15.50 -13.24
C PRO A 133 -5.69 -15.16 -12.30
N GLY A 134 -6.06 -13.89 -12.25
CA GLY A 134 -7.15 -13.39 -11.39
C GLY A 134 -6.79 -12.07 -10.72
N ASP A 135 -5.51 -11.89 -10.39
CA ASP A 135 -5.01 -10.76 -9.60
C ASP A 135 -5.40 -9.40 -10.19
N GLY A 136 -5.41 -9.25 -11.50
CA GLY A 136 -5.83 -8.00 -12.14
C GLY A 136 -7.29 -7.63 -11.83
N GLU A 137 -8.19 -8.62 -11.79
CA GLU A 137 -9.59 -8.41 -11.40
C GLU A 137 -9.72 -8.17 -9.90
N GLU A 138 -8.93 -8.89 -9.09
CA GLU A 138 -8.90 -8.73 -7.63
C GLU A 138 -8.38 -7.36 -7.20
N LEU A 139 -7.32 -6.85 -7.83
CA LEU A 139 -6.78 -5.51 -7.61
C LEU A 139 -7.80 -4.44 -7.97
N ALA A 140 -8.49 -4.57 -9.11
CA ALA A 140 -9.54 -3.65 -9.50
C ALA A 140 -10.72 -3.65 -8.51
N LYS A 141 -11.14 -4.84 -8.03
CA LYS A 141 -12.17 -4.96 -6.99
C LYS A 141 -11.71 -4.38 -5.65
N THR A 142 -10.45 -4.57 -5.30
CA THR A 142 -9.86 -4.02 -4.08
C THR A 142 -9.90 -2.50 -4.10
N LEU A 143 -9.37 -1.87 -5.16
CA LEU A 143 -9.38 -0.40 -5.32
C LEU A 143 -10.80 0.18 -5.30
N ALA A 144 -11.78 -0.54 -5.85
CA ALA A 144 -13.18 -0.15 -5.77
C ALA A 144 -13.73 -0.25 -4.34
N ALA A 145 -13.49 -1.36 -3.63
CA ALA A 145 -13.99 -1.56 -2.27
C ALA A 145 -13.38 -0.54 -1.29
N VAL A 146 -12.09 -0.25 -1.39
CA VAL A 146 -11.43 0.73 -0.50
C VAL A 146 -11.70 2.19 -0.88
N ALA A 147 -12.44 2.47 -1.96
CA ALA A 147 -12.87 3.84 -2.25
C ALA A 147 -14.05 4.27 -1.34
N ASP A 148 -15.04 3.39 -1.14
CA ASP A 148 -16.36 3.75 -0.61
C ASP A 148 -16.91 2.84 0.51
N ASP A 149 -16.46 1.59 0.63
CA ASP A 149 -17.17 0.59 1.45
C ASP A 149 -16.78 0.56 2.93
N TYR A 150 -15.75 1.33 3.35
CA TYR A 150 -15.24 1.29 4.73
C TYR A 150 -15.44 2.61 5.50
N PRO A 151 -15.74 2.56 6.81
CA PRO A 151 -16.03 3.76 7.61
C PRO A 151 -14.91 4.83 7.65
N TRP A 152 -13.67 4.46 7.40
CA TRP A 152 -12.53 5.38 7.29
C TRP A 152 -12.18 5.75 5.84
N THR A 153 -12.77 5.11 4.83
CA THR A 153 -12.57 5.43 3.42
C THR A 153 -13.68 6.38 2.98
N LYS A 154 -13.46 7.68 3.11
CA LYS A 154 -14.35 8.66 2.47
C LYS A 154 -13.79 8.98 1.09
N GLU A 155 -14.64 8.95 0.06
CA GLU A 155 -14.28 9.35 -1.30
C GLU A 155 -13.61 10.73 -1.36
N SER A 156 -14.03 11.67 -0.49
CA SER A 156 -13.42 13.00 -0.37
C SER A 156 -11.95 12.99 0.04
N ASP A 157 -11.53 11.92 0.70
CA ASP A 157 -10.22 11.77 1.31
C ASP A 157 -9.31 10.89 0.41
N HIS A 158 -9.86 9.85 -0.23
CA HIS A 158 -9.10 8.87 -1.02
C HIS A 158 -9.30 8.92 -2.55
N GLY A 159 -10.32 9.62 -3.03
CA GLY A 159 -10.73 9.63 -4.45
C GLY A 159 -11.68 8.50 -4.82
N SER A 160 -12.31 8.64 -5.99
CA SER A 160 -13.24 7.66 -6.54
C SER A 160 -12.53 6.36 -6.94
N ALA A 161 -13.28 5.25 -7.02
CA ALA A 161 -12.76 3.97 -7.51
C ALA A 161 -12.05 4.07 -8.87
N GLU A 162 -12.54 4.94 -9.77
CA GLU A 162 -11.94 5.20 -11.08
C GLU A 162 -10.59 5.91 -10.95
N GLU A 163 -10.50 6.95 -10.11
CA GLU A 163 -9.24 7.69 -9.87
C GLU A 163 -8.17 6.80 -9.24
N ARG A 164 -8.55 5.99 -8.26
CA ARG A 164 -7.67 5.03 -7.59
C ARG A 164 -7.14 3.99 -8.57
N THR A 165 -8.03 3.39 -9.38
CA THR A 165 -7.67 2.43 -10.43
C THR A 165 -6.76 3.06 -11.49
N SER A 166 -7.05 4.27 -11.92
CA SER A 166 -6.24 5.01 -12.89
C SER A 166 -4.83 5.30 -12.36
N SER A 167 -4.75 5.73 -11.09
CA SER A 167 -3.48 6.06 -10.44
C SER A 167 -2.61 4.82 -10.24
N PHE A 168 -3.19 3.73 -9.73
CA PHE A 168 -2.52 2.44 -9.65
C PHE A 168 -1.96 1.98 -11.00
N ASN A 169 -2.77 2.02 -12.05
CA ASN A 169 -2.37 1.62 -13.40
C ASN A 169 -1.28 2.52 -13.99
N THR A 170 -1.25 3.81 -13.63
CA THR A 170 -0.19 4.73 -14.01
C THR A 170 1.15 4.26 -13.45
N GLY A 171 1.19 3.82 -12.18
CA GLY A 171 2.38 3.24 -11.56
C GLY A 171 2.80 1.91 -12.18
N VAL A 172 1.84 1.03 -12.47
CA VAL A 172 2.09 -0.25 -13.16
C VAL A 172 2.75 -0.03 -14.52
N GLN A 173 2.28 0.93 -15.31
CA GLN A 173 2.75 1.15 -16.68
C GLN A 173 4.01 2.01 -16.75
N GLY A 174 4.10 3.03 -15.89
CA GLY A 174 5.13 4.07 -15.96
C GLY A 174 6.20 3.98 -14.86
N GLY A 175 6.07 3.04 -13.92
CA GLY A 175 6.94 2.91 -12.76
C GLY A 175 6.91 4.14 -11.85
N VAL A 176 7.91 4.25 -10.97
CA VAL A 176 7.97 5.29 -9.93
C VAL A 176 7.94 6.70 -10.53
N SER A 177 8.61 6.93 -11.67
CA SER A 177 8.68 8.26 -12.30
C SER A 177 7.33 8.78 -12.79
N ALA A 178 6.33 7.92 -13.00
CA ALA A 178 4.99 8.36 -13.40
C ALA A 178 4.13 8.82 -12.22
N CYS A 179 4.57 8.56 -10.98
CA CYS A 179 3.84 8.89 -9.76
C CYS A 179 4.28 10.20 -9.10
N ILE A 180 5.30 10.86 -9.66
CA ILE A 180 6.01 12.00 -9.06
C ILE A 180 5.91 13.24 -9.95
#